data_AF-A0A858RCA4-F1
#
_entry.id   AF-A0A858RCA4-F1
#
_cell.length_a   1.000
_cell.length_b   1.000
_cell.length_c   1.000
_cell.angle_alpha   90.00
_cell.angle_beta   90.00
_cell.angle_gamma   90.00
#
_symmetry.space_group_name_H-M   'P 1'
#
loop_
_entity.id
_entity.type
_entity.pdbx_description
1 polymer ?
#
loop_
_entity_poly.entity_id
_entity_poly.type
_entity_poly.pdbx_seq_one_letter_code
_entity_poly.pdbx_strand_id
1 'polypeptide(L)'
;MLAAFFEKLFFGAAVLVASALGWTGAILSEGEWRWLCIAFTSSILMGTLVALIVKGPTDTMKVTIGRTGVAILVGTLGTREIVIQWGIQAFQGDAIRLAGWAAAMTLIGMTVGYPLILLLNTRGKSIARRWLERWSGKEGE
;
A
#
# COMPACT_ATOMS: atom_id res chain seq x y z
N MET A 1 -23.26 13.50 -7.44
CA MET A 1 -22.81 12.50 -8.44
C MET A 1 -21.53 12.91 -9.14
N LEU A 2 -21.45 14.11 -9.73
CA LEU A 2 -20.28 14.56 -10.50
C LEU A 2 -18.96 14.62 -9.69
N ALA A 3 -18.99 15.16 -8.46
CA ALA A 3 -17.80 15.25 -7.60
C ALA A 3 -17.20 13.87 -7.24
N ALA A 4 -18.05 12.90 -6.89
CA ALA A 4 -17.61 11.54 -6.58
C ALA A 4 -17.04 10.80 -7.81
N PHE A 5 -17.49 11.16 -9.02
CA PHE A 5 -16.94 10.65 -10.27
C PHE A 5 -15.55 11.22 -10.53
N PHE A 6 -15.37 12.54 -10.44
CA PHE A 6 -14.05 13.18 -10.58
C PHE A 6 -13.04 12.67 -9.55
N GLU A 7 -13.43 12.47 -8.30
CA GLU A 7 -12.54 11.89 -7.28
C GLU A 7 -12.04 10.50 -7.64
N LYS A 8 -12.92 9.61 -8.13
CA LYS A 8 -12.52 8.27 -8.59
C LYS A 8 -11.60 8.35 -9.81
N LEU A 9 -11.90 9.27 -10.74
CA LEU A 9 -11.10 9.50 -11.94
C LEU A 9 -9.68 9.98 -11.59
N PHE A 10 -9.54 10.99 -10.73
CA PHE A 10 -8.24 11.51 -10.29
C PHE A 10 -7.45 10.47 -9.49
N PHE A 11 -8.13 9.69 -8.64
CA PHE A 11 -7.48 8.61 -7.91
C PHE A 11 -6.96 7.52 -8.85
N GLY A 12 -7.78 7.08 -9.83
CA GLY A 12 -7.35 6.13 -10.85
C GLY A 12 -6.20 6.67 -11.70
N ALA A 13 -6.26 7.93 -12.12
CA ALA A 13 -5.19 8.57 -12.91
C ALA A 13 -3.88 8.68 -12.13
N ALA A 14 -3.93 9.12 -10.87
CA ALA A 14 -2.74 9.20 -10.01
C ALA A 14 -2.10 7.83 -9.81
N VAL A 15 -2.92 6.79 -9.68
CA VAL A 15 -2.46 5.40 -9.56
C VAL A 15 -1.82 4.90 -10.85
N LEU A 16 -2.40 5.19 -12.02
CA LEU A 16 -1.82 4.82 -13.31
C LEU A 16 -0.46 5.48 -13.50
N VAL A 17 -0.32 6.76 -13.14
CA VAL A 17 0.96 7.47 -13.16
C VAL A 17 1.97 6.83 -12.19
N ALA A 18 1.57 6.57 -10.95
CA ALA A 18 2.44 5.92 -9.97
C ALA A 18 2.88 4.51 -10.41
N SER A 19 1.99 3.76 -11.04
CA SER A 19 2.26 2.43 -11.57
C SER A 19 3.18 2.48 -12.80
N ALA A 20 2.99 3.46 -13.68
CA ALA A 20 3.86 3.69 -14.82
C ALA A 20 5.28 4.06 -14.37
N LEU A 21 5.41 4.94 -13.36
CA LEU A 21 6.71 5.29 -12.78
C LEU A 21 7.39 4.09 -12.13
N GLY A 22 6.63 3.24 -11.43
CA GLY A 22 7.16 2.02 -10.84
C GLY A 22 7.61 0.98 -11.89
N TRP A 23 6.87 0.84 -13.00
CA TRP A 23 7.30 -0.01 -14.13
C TRP A 23 8.55 0.55 -14.83
N THR A 24 8.60 1.85 -15.08
CA THR A 24 9.77 2.51 -15.65
C THR A 24 10.99 2.34 -14.74
N GLY A 25 10.81 2.49 -13.43
CA GLY A 25 11.84 2.21 -12.43
C GLY A 25 12.31 0.74 -12.47
N ALA A 26 11.39 -0.21 -12.62
CA ALA A 26 11.74 -1.63 -12.75
C ALA A 26 12.52 -1.95 -14.03
N ILE A 27 12.22 -1.27 -15.15
CA ILE A 27 12.92 -1.47 -16.44
C ILE A 27 14.33 -0.87 -16.37
N LEU A 28 14.48 0.29 -15.75
CA LEU A 28 15.74 1.03 -15.67
C LEU A 28 16.68 0.56 -14.54
N SER A 29 16.26 -0.43 -13.76
CA SER A 29 17.00 -0.88 -12.58
C SER A 29 17.34 -2.36 -12.67
N GLU A 30 18.39 -2.75 -11.94
CA GLU A 30 18.80 -4.14 -11.77
C GLU A 30 18.86 -4.51 -10.28
N GLY A 31 19.01 -5.80 -10.00
CA GLY A 31 19.13 -6.31 -8.63
C GLY A 31 17.89 -6.04 -7.77
N GLU A 32 18.11 -5.86 -6.46
CA GLU A 32 17.06 -5.70 -5.43
C GLU A 32 16.08 -4.54 -5.72
N TRP A 33 16.56 -3.47 -6.34
CA TRP A 33 15.77 -2.28 -6.60
C TRP A 33 14.68 -2.54 -7.65
N ARG A 34 14.99 -3.32 -8.70
CA ARG A 34 14.01 -3.75 -9.69
C ARG A 34 12.87 -4.55 -9.08
N TRP A 35 13.18 -5.44 -8.15
CA TRP A 35 12.18 -6.28 -7.47
C TRP A 35 11.26 -5.44 -6.60
N LEU A 36 11.80 -4.44 -5.90
CA LEU A 36 11.03 -3.51 -5.10
C LEU A 36 10.09 -2.67 -5.97
N CYS A 37 10.56 -2.19 -7.13
CA CYS A 37 9.72 -1.48 -8.10
C CYS A 37 8.59 -2.36 -8.66
N ILE A 38 8.83 -3.64 -8.95
CA ILE A 38 7.80 -4.58 -9.43
C ILE A 38 6.76 -4.85 -8.33
N ALA A 39 7.22 -5.17 -7.11
CA ALA A 39 6.33 -5.44 -5.98
C ALA A 39 5.49 -4.22 -5.62
N PHE A 40 6.09 -3.02 -5.61
CA PHE A 40 5.40 -1.76 -5.34
C PHE A 40 4.34 -1.46 -6.40
N THR A 41 4.68 -1.61 -7.68
CA THR A 41 3.75 -1.39 -8.79
C THR A 41 2.58 -2.37 -8.76
N SER A 42 2.85 -3.66 -8.58
CA SER A 42 1.80 -4.67 -8.50
C SER A 42 0.87 -4.43 -7.31
N SER A 43 1.44 -4.05 -6.16
CA SER A 43 0.68 -3.72 -4.95
C SER A 43 -0.19 -2.48 -5.15
N ILE A 44 0.31 -1.44 -5.84
CA ILE A 44 -0.47 -0.24 -6.19
C ILE A 44 -1.65 -0.60 -7.08
N LEU A 45 -1.43 -1.36 -8.15
CA LEU A 45 -2.48 -1.76 -9.08
C LEU A 45 -3.55 -2.60 -8.38
N MET A 46 -3.14 -3.64 -7.65
CA MET A 46 -4.07 -4.52 -6.94
C MET A 46 -4.80 -3.77 -5.82
N GLY A 47 -4.09 -3.02 -4.99
CA GLY A 47 -4.67 -2.23 -3.91
C GLY A 47 -5.72 -1.26 -4.44
N THR A 48 -5.44 -0.58 -5.55
CA THR A 48 -6.37 0.36 -6.17
C THR A 48 -7.57 -0.34 -6.80
N LEU A 49 -7.36 -1.45 -7.51
CA LEU A 49 -8.43 -2.26 -8.08
C LEU A 49 -9.42 -2.69 -6.99
N VAL A 50 -8.91 -3.28 -5.92
CA VAL A 50 -9.71 -3.71 -4.76
C VAL A 50 -10.37 -2.50 -4.09
N ALA A 51 -9.66 -1.38 -3.97
CA ALA A 51 -10.23 -0.16 -3.40
C ALA A 51 -11.42 0.38 -4.19
N LEU A 52 -11.38 0.31 -5.53
CA LEU A 52 -12.45 0.73 -6.42
C LEU A 52 -13.64 -0.22 -6.41
N ILE A 53 -13.39 -1.54 -6.33
CA ILE A 53 -14.44 -2.58 -6.27
C ILE A 53 -15.15 -2.59 -4.91
N VAL A 54 -14.38 -2.46 -3.83
CA VAL A 54 -14.86 -2.62 -2.44
C VAL A 54 -15.11 -1.27 -1.76
N LYS A 55 -15.16 -0.15 -2.49
CA LYS A 55 -15.54 1.14 -1.90
C LYS A 55 -17.02 1.10 -1.53
N GLY A 56 -17.31 1.03 -0.23
CA GLY A 56 -18.67 1.16 0.28
C GLY A 56 -19.24 2.56 -0.03
N PRO A 57 -20.57 2.70 -0.18
CA PRO A 57 -21.20 3.98 -0.47
C PRO A 57 -20.98 5.04 0.63
N THR A 58 -20.70 4.60 1.86
CA THR A 58 -20.42 5.45 3.03
C THR A 58 -18.94 5.65 3.31
N ASP A 59 -18.04 4.97 2.58
CA ASP A 59 -16.60 5.10 2.80
C ASP A 59 -16.08 6.43 2.25
N THR A 60 -15.54 7.25 3.15
CA THR A 60 -14.83 8.46 2.73
C THR A 60 -13.57 8.09 1.94
N MET A 61 -13.19 8.96 1.00
CA MET A 61 -11.99 8.75 0.19
C MET A 61 -10.72 8.67 1.05
N LYS A 62 -10.69 9.36 2.19
CA LYS A 62 -9.57 9.32 3.16
C LYS A 62 -9.37 7.92 3.73
N VAL A 63 -10.44 7.24 4.13
CA VAL A 63 -10.40 5.85 4.64
C VAL A 63 -9.97 4.90 3.52
N THR A 64 -10.48 5.12 2.30
CA THR A 64 -10.13 4.32 1.13
C THR A 64 -8.65 4.46 0.77
N ILE A 65 -8.11 5.69 0.72
CA ILE A 65 -6.69 5.94 0.45
C ILE A 65 -5.83 5.34 1.56
N GLY A 66 -6.22 5.52 2.82
CA GLY A 66 -5.51 4.94 3.96
C GLY A 66 -5.39 3.42 3.86
N ARG A 67 -6.50 2.71 3.63
CA ARG A 67 -6.48 1.23 3.61
C ARG A 67 -5.64 0.70 2.45
N THR A 68 -5.72 1.41 1.33
CA THR A 68 -4.94 1.11 0.13
C THR A 68 -3.47 1.31 0.40
N GLY A 69 -3.07 2.41 1.06
CA GLY A 69 -1.68 2.67 1.44
C GLY A 69 -1.11 1.60 2.37
N VAL A 70 -1.86 1.20 3.41
CA VAL A 70 -1.44 0.11 4.32
C VAL A 70 -1.30 -1.21 3.56
N ALA A 71 -2.26 -1.54 2.70
CA ALA A 71 -2.21 -2.75 1.89
C ALA A 71 -0.99 -2.78 0.95
N ILE A 72 -0.68 -1.65 0.31
CA ILE A 72 0.50 -1.51 -0.56
C ILE A 72 1.79 -1.71 0.23
N LEU A 73 1.88 -1.14 1.44
CA LEU A 73 3.05 -1.33 2.31
C LEU A 73 3.20 -2.79 2.73
N VAL A 74 2.13 -3.46 3.11
CA VAL A 74 2.15 -4.90 3.45
C VAL A 74 2.57 -5.74 2.25
N GLY A 75 2.01 -5.47 1.06
CA GLY A 75 2.37 -6.14 -0.18
C GLY A 75 3.84 -5.97 -0.53
N THR A 76 4.37 -4.75 -0.41
CA THR A 76 5.75 -4.42 -0.77
C THR A 76 6.76 -4.95 0.26
N LEU A 77 6.52 -4.70 1.56
CA LEU A 77 7.43 -5.10 2.64
C LEU A 77 7.40 -6.60 2.88
N GLY A 78 6.22 -7.24 2.85
CA GLY A 78 6.10 -8.70 2.99
C GLY A 78 6.85 -9.42 1.87
N THR A 79 6.79 -8.88 0.65
CA THR A 79 7.55 -9.42 -0.48
C THR A 79 9.05 -9.19 -0.33
N ARG A 80 9.49 -8.00 0.11
CA ARG A 80 10.91 -7.70 0.36
C ARG A 80 11.52 -8.61 1.43
N GLU A 81 10.85 -8.78 2.56
CA GLU A 81 11.37 -9.57 3.68
C GLU A 81 11.51 -11.04 3.31
N ILE A 82 10.53 -11.58 2.56
CA ILE A 82 10.60 -12.96 2.04
C ILE A 82 11.75 -13.12 1.04
N VAL A 83 11.95 -12.17 0.12
CA VAL A 83 13.04 -12.25 -0.86
C VAL A 83 14.42 -12.18 -0.19
N ILE A 84 14.60 -11.30 0.81
CA ILE A 84 15.89 -11.08 1.47
C ILE A 84 16.17 -12.15 2.52
N GLN A 85 15.26 -12.41 3.46
CA GLN A 85 15.53 -13.29 4.61
C GLN A 85 15.43 -14.76 4.27
N TRP A 86 14.56 -15.13 3.32
CA TRP A 86 14.31 -16.53 3.00
C TRP A 86 15.09 -16.98 1.77
N GLY A 87 15.87 -16.07 1.15
CA GLY A 87 16.75 -16.37 0.02
C GLY A 87 16.04 -17.10 -1.11
N ILE A 88 14.73 -16.86 -1.29
CA ILE A 88 13.89 -17.69 -2.14
C ILE A 88 14.26 -17.43 -3.59
N GLN A 89 15.13 -18.30 -4.12
CA GLN A 89 15.54 -18.32 -5.52
C GLN A 89 14.35 -18.51 -6.48
N ALA A 90 13.20 -19.00 -5.99
CA ALA A 90 11.98 -19.14 -6.80
C ALA A 90 11.45 -17.81 -7.37
N PHE A 91 11.87 -16.67 -6.81
CA PHE A 91 11.56 -15.33 -7.34
C PHE A 91 12.74 -14.68 -8.06
N GLN A 92 13.95 -15.23 -7.96
CA GLN A 92 15.12 -14.74 -8.69
C GLN A 92 15.01 -15.16 -10.16
N GLY A 93 14.36 -14.31 -10.96
CA GLY A 93 14.26 -14.44 -12.41
C GLY A 93 12.83 -14.35 -12.96
N ASP A 94 11.82 -14.55 -12.11
CA ASP A 94 10.41 -14.55 -12.53
C ASP A 94 9.64 -13.36 -11.93
N ALA A 95 9.66 -12.24 -12.66
CA ALA A 95 8.95 -11.01 -12.31
C ALA A 95 7.43 -11.19 -12.17
N ILE A 96 6.85 -12.17 -12.87
CA ILE A 96 5.41 -12.42 -12.87
C ILE A 96 5.01 -13.05 -11.54
N ARG A 97 5.78 -14.04 -11.07
CA ARG A 97 5.53 -14.66 -9.75
C ARG A 97 5.66 -13.66 -8.62
N LEU A 98 6.67 -12.79 -8.67
CA LEU A 98 6.85 -11.75 -7.66
C LEU A 98 5.67 -10.76 -7.66
N ALA A 99 5.24 -10.31 -8.83
CA ALA A 99 4.09 -9.44 -8.96
C ALA A 99 2.81 -10.10 -8.44
N GLY A 100 2.58 -11.38 -8.76
CA GLY A 100 1.45 -12.16 -8.26
C GLY A 100 1.45 -12.31 -6.74
N TRP A 101 2.62 -12.58 -6.14
CA TRP A 101 2.77 -12.68 -4.69
C TRP A 101 2.53 -11.33 -4.00
N ALA A 102 3.11 -10.25 -4.52
CA ALA A 102 2.89 -8.90 -3.99
C ALA A 102 1.40 -8.51 -4.05
N ALA A 103 0.70 -8.87 -5.13
CA ALA A 103 -0.74 -8.68 -5.25
C ALA A 103 -1.54 -9.49 -4.22
N ALA A 104 -1.18 -10.75 -3.98
CA ALA A 104 -1.81 -11.59 -2.96
C ALA A 104 -1.60 -11.04 -1.54
N MET A 105 -0.37 -10.61 -1.21
CA MET A 105 -0.06 -9.98 0.08
C MET A 105 -0.78 -8.64 0.24
N THR A 106 -0.97 -7.89 -0.85
CA THR A 106 -1.78 -6.67 -0.85
C THR A 106 -3.25 -6.95 -0.55
N LEU A 107 -3.81 -8.03 -1.11
CA LEU A 107 -5.19 -8.47 -0.79
C LEU A 107 -5.33 -8.83 0.69
N ILE A 108 -4.37 -9.55 1.25
CA ILE A 108 -4.33 -9.86 2.69
C ILE A 108 -4.24 -8.57 3.51
N GLY A 109 -3.33 -7.66 3.13
CA GLY A 109 -3.17 -6.34 3.76
C GLY A 109 -4.44 -5.48 3.69
N MET A 110 -5.24 -5.60 2.64
CA MET A 110 -6.55 -4.95 2.51
C MET A 110 -7.56 -5.48 3.55
N THR A 111 -7.60 -6.79 3.76
CA THR A 111 -8.51 -7.40 4.75
C THR A 111 -8.15 -7.03 6.19
N VAL A 112 -6.85 -6.96 6.50
CA VAL A 112 -6.34 -6.59 7.83
C VAL A 112 -6.29 -5.06 8.02
N GLY A 113 -6.15 -4.29 6.95
CA GLY A 113 -6.05 -2.83 6.99
C GLY A 113 -7.35 -2.13 7.39
N TYR A 114 -8.51 -2.74 7.14
CA TYR A 114 -9.81 -2.20 7.54
C TYR A 114 -9.96 -2.03 9.06
N PRO A 115 -9.78 -3.08 9.91
CA PRO A 115 -9.83 -2.91 11.36
C PRO A 115 -8.72 -1.99 11.87
N LEU A 116 -7.53 -2.02 11.26
CA LEU A 116 -6.40 -1.17 11.68
C LEU A 116 -6.71 0.33 11.50
N ILE A 117 -7.34 0.69 10.38
CA ILE A 117 -7.72 2.08 10.10
C ILE A 117 -8.94 2.50 10.90
N LEU A 118 -9.90 1.61 11.13
CA LEU A 118 -11.00 1.90 12.04
C LEU A 118 -10.48 2.23 13.45
N LEU A 119 -9.45 1.49 13.90
CA LEU A 119 -8.78 1.70 15.18
C LEU A 119 -7.97 3.00 15.20
N LEU A 120 -7.28 3.35 14.11
CA LEU A 120 -6.61 4.64 13.95
C LEU A 120 -7.61 5.81 13.80
N ASN A 121 -8.80 5.62 13.25
CA ASN A 121 -9.77 6.71 13.12
C ASN A 121 -10.47 6.99 14.46
N THR A 122 -10.67 5.95 15.27
CA THR A 122 -11.27 6.05 16.62
C THR A 122 -10.27 6.45 17.70
N ARG A 123 -9.02 5.97 17.63
CA ARG A 123 -7.98 6.22 18.65
C ARG A 123 -6.77 7.01 18.15
N GLY A 124 -6.68 7.33 16.87
CA GLY A 124 -5.49 7.95 16.27
C GLY A 124 -5.16 9.32 16.84
N LYS A 125 -6.15 10.11 17.25
CA LYS A 125 -5.88 11.38 17.95
C LYS A 125 -5.17 11.14 19.29
N SER A 126 -5.54 10.13 20.06
CA SER A 126 -4.85 9.83 21.33
C SER A 126 -3.49 9.18 21.11
N ILE A 127 -3.35 8.33 20.08
CA ILE A 127 -2.09 7.67 19.75
C ILE A 127 -1.07 8.67 19.20
N ALA A 128 -1.47 9.54 18.27
CA ALA A 128 -0.62 10.60 17.73
C ALA A 128 -0.20 11.58 18.81
N ARG A 129 -1.11 11.93 19.74
CA ARG A 129 -0.81 12.82 20.86
C ARG A 129 0.21 12.20 21.83
N ARG A 130 0.05 10.92 22.21
CA ARG A 130 1.06 10.19 23.02
C ARG A 130 2.41 10.06 22.32
N TRP A 131 2.40 9.83 21.00
CA TRP A 131 3.65 9.77 20.23
C TRP A 131 4.34 11.13 20.16
N LEU A 132 3.59 12.21 19.94
CA LEU A 132 4.08 13.59 19.95
C LEU A 132 4.58 14.00 21.34
N GLU A 133 3.88 13.62 22.41
CA GLU A 133 4.32 13.88 23.80
C GLU A 133 5.63 13.16 24.13
N ARG A 134 5.79 11.90 23.68
CA ARG A 134 7.07 11.17 23.77
C ARG A 134 8.20 11.79 22.96
N TRP A 135 7.92 12.23 21.74
CA TRP A 135 8.93 12.85 20.87
C TRP A 135 9.31 14.27 21.29
N SER A 136 8.38 15.01 21.89
CA SER A 136 8.61 16.38 22.39
C SER A 136 9.22 16.42 23.80
N GLY A 137 9.47 15.26 24.42
CA GLY A 137 10.09 15.18 25.74
C GLY A 137 9.24 15.72 26.89
N LYS A 138 7.92 15.88 26.69
CA LYS A 138 6.98 16.40 27.70
C LYS A 138 6.26 15.28 28.47
N GLU A 139 6.91 14.16 28.71
CA GLU A 139 6.44 13.20 29.71
C GLU A 139 7.08 13.57 31.06
N GLY A 140 6.48 14.53 31.79
CA GLY A 140 6.82 14.80 33.19
C GLY A 140 7.00 16.28 33.59
N GLU A 141 5.94 17.09 33.48
CA GLU A 141 5.69 18.18 34.44
C GLU A 141 4.29 18.00 35.02
#